data_AF-T1AZ72-F1
#
_entry.id   AF-T1AZ72-F1
#
_cell.length_a   1.000
_cell.length_b   1.000
_cell.length_c   1.000
_cell.angle_alpha   90.00
_cell.angle_beta   90.00
_cell.angle_gamma   90.00
#
_symmetry.space_group_name_H-M   'P 1'
#
loop_
_entity.id
_entity.type
_entity.pdbx_description
1 polymer ?
#
loop_
_entity_poly.entity_id
_entity_poly.type
_entity_poly.pdbx_seq_one_letter_code
_entity_poly.pdbx_strand_id
1 'polypeptide(L)' 'MLPVQLYQDRDIHATTDFRAVFKGLLAGHMGVSESALATRVFPGSAALAPQAGLLRTMLAA' A
#
# COMPACT_ATOMS: atom_id res chain seq x y z
N MET A 1 -10.00 16.34 -22.56
CA MET A 1 -10.67 15.35 -21.69
C MET A 1 -12.11 15.81 -21.46
N LEU A 2 -13.11 14.93 -21.52
CA LEU A 2 -14.51 15.28 -21.19
C LEU A 2 -14.64 15.43 -19.65
N PRO A 3 -15.45 16.37 -19.12
CA PRO A 3 -15.56 16.63 -17.67
C PRO A 3 -15.92 15.40 -16.83
N VAL A 4 -16.64 14.44 -17.41
CA VAL A 4 -17.09 13.20 -16.77
C VAL A 4 -15.95 12.24 -16.40
N GLN A 5 -14.74 12.47 -16.89
CA GLN A 5 -13.61 11.55 -16.73
C GLN A 5 -12.58 12.02 -15.68
N LEU A 6 -12.87 13.10 -14.95
CA LEU A 6 -12.01 13.58 -13.86
C LEU A 6 -12.33 12.84 -12.58
N TYR A 7 -11.30 12.31 -11.91
CA TYR A 7 -11.45 11.76 -10.56
C TYR A 7 -11.18 12.88 -9.55
N GLN A 8 -12.22 13.27 -8.80
CA GLN A 8 -12.15 14.36 -7.81
C GLN A 8 -11.61 15.67 -8.42
N ASP A 9 -12.12 16.06 -9.59
CA ASP A 9 -11.70 17.25 -10.34
C ASP A 9 -10.20 17.26 -10.73
N ARG A 10 -9.55 16.10 -10.68
CA ARG A 10 -8.16 15.93 -11.11
C ARG A 10 -8.09 15.06 -12.36
N ASP A 11 -7.16 15.43 -13.23
CA ASP A 11 -6.85 14.71 -14.47
C ASP A 11 -5.99 13.44 -14.22
N ILE A 12 -6.16 12.83 -13.04
CA ILE A 12 -5.44 11.62 -12.62
C ILE A 12 -6.38 10.68 -11.85
N HIS A 13 -6.26 9.38 -12.11
CA HIS A 13 -6.84 8.35 -11.25
C HIS A 13 -5.79 7.85 -10.24
N ALA A 14 -6.20 7.63 -9.00
CA ALA A 14 -5.37 6.91 -8.04
C ALA A 14 -5.27 5.44 -8.49
N THR A 15 -4.15 5.06 -9.11
CA THR A 15 -3.90 3.69 -9.60
C THR A 15 -3.23 2.80 -8.55
N THR A 16 -2.77 3.38 -7.44
CA THR A 16 -2.08 2.69 -6.37
C THR A 16 -2.95 2.62 -5.12
N ASP A 17 -3.14 1.41 -4.58
CA ASP A 17 -3.78 1.24 -3.28
C ASP A 17 -2.77 1.53 -2.16
N PHE A 18 -2.92 2.67 -1.48
CA PHE A 18 -2.00 3.07 -0.41
C PHE A 18 -1.97 2.10 0.77
N ARG A 19 -3.00 1.26 0.97
CA ARG A 19 -2.95 0.22 2.01
C ARG A 19 -1.85 -0.79 1.70
N ALA A 20 -1.63 -1.14 0.44
CA ALA A 20 -0.52 -2.01 0.04
C ALA A 20 0.83 -1.35 0.35
N VAL A 21 0.95 -0.05 0.06
CA VAL A 21 2.17 0.74 0.36
C VAL A 21 2.46 0.73 1.86
N PHE A 22 1.48 1.10 2.68
CA PHE A 22 1.67 1.15 4.12
C PHE A 22 1.86 -0.23 4.73
N LYS A 23 1.19 -1.28 4.25
CA LYS A 23 1.49 -2.65 4.67
C LYS A 23 2.96 -3.01 4.45
N GLY A 24 3.52 -2.68 3.28
CA GLY A 24 4.93 -2.94 2.98
C GLY A 24 5.88 -2.17 3.90
N LEU A 25 5.57 -0.89 4.16
CA LEU A 25 6.35 -0.07 5.09
C LEU A 25 6.28 -0.60 6.53
N LEU A 26 5.08 -0.85 7.06
CA LEU A 26 4.88 -1.29 8.44
C LEU A 26 5.47 -2.70 8.67
N ALA A 27 5.28 -3.62 7.73
CA ALA A 27 5.86 -4.96 7.81
C ALA A 27 7.39 -4.92 7.71
N GLY A 28 7.93 -4.20 6.73
CA GLY A 28 9.36 -4.20 6.47
C GLY A 28 10.20 -3.33 7.41
N HIS A 29 9.64 -2.22 7.92
CA HIS A 29 10.38 -1.29 8.79
C HIS A 29 10.14 -1.57 10.27
N MET A 30 8.94 -1.99 10.65
CA MET A 30 8.55 -2.20 12.05
C MET A 30 8.24 -3.66 12.39
N GLY A 31 8.37 -4.59 11.44
CA GLY A 31 8.17 -6.02 11.69
C GLY A 31 6.71 -6.38 12.05
N VAL A 32 5.74 -5.54 11.69
CA VAL A 32 4.33 -5.81 12.00
C VAL A 32 3.83 -7.02 11.21
N SER A 33 3.25 -8.00 11.91
CA SER A 33 2.73 -9.21 11.26
C SER A 33 1.62 -8.90 10.24
N GLU A 34 1.61 -9.67 9.15
CA GLU A 34 0.61 -9.53 8.08
C GLU A 34 -0.82 -9.74 8.59
N SER A 35 -1.02 -10.68 9.53
CA SER A 35 -2.32 -10.92 10.17
C SER A 35 -2.82 -9.67 10.91
N ALA A 36 -1.95 -9.02 11.72
CA ALA A 36 -2.32 -7.79 12.42
C ALA A 36 -2.61 -6.65 11.43
N LEU A 37 -1.84 -6.56 10.35
CA LEU A 37 -2.07 -5.58 9.29
C LEU A 37 -3.41 -5.79 8.58
N ALA A 38 -3.80 -7.03 8.28
CA ALA A 38 -5.05 -7.33 7.56
C ALA A 38 -6.31 -7.28 8.44
N THR A 39 -6.18 -7.45 9.76
CA THR A 39 -7.32 -7.56 10.68
C THR A 39 -7.53 -6.34 11.57
N ARG A 40 -6.46 -5.63 11.94
CA ARG A 40 -6.52 -4.50 12.88
C ARG A 40 -6.17 -3.16 12.24
N VAL A 41 -5.12 -3.11 11.42
CA VAL A 41 -4.64 -1.84 10.82
C VAL A 41 -5.42 -1.50 9.54
N PHE A 42 -5.62 -2.49 8.67
CA PHE A 42 -6.38 -2.36 7.43
C PHE A 42 -7.44 -3.46 7.34
N PRO A 43 -8.51 -3.43 8.15
CA PRO A 43 -9.57 -4.43 8.12
C PRO A 43 -10.14 -4.64 6.71
N GLY A 44 -10.41 -5.89 6.33
CA GLY A 44 -10.97 -6.26 5.02
C GLY A 44 -9.97 -6.22 3.87
N SER A 45 -8.67 -6.01 4.13
CA SER A 45 -7.62 -5.97 3.11
C SER A 45 -6.84 -7.28 2.97
N ALA A 46 -7.36 -8.42 3.43
CA ALA A 46 -6.60 -9.68 3.45
C ALA A 46 -6.10 -10.12 2.06
N ALA A 47 -6.87 -9.84 1.01
CA ALA A 47 -6.48 -10.13 -0.38
C ALA A 47 -5.45 -9.14 -0.97
N LEU A 48 -5.13 -8.05 -0.25
CA LEU A 48 -4.22 -7.01 -0.70
C LEU A 48 -2.81 -7.26 -0.13
N ALA A 49 -1.90 -7.70 -0.98
CA ALA A 49 -0.52 -7.94 -0.61
C ALA A 49 0.23 -6.63 -0.25
N PRO A 50 1.20 -6.69 0.68
CA PRO A 50 2.13 -5.58 0.92
C PRO A 50 2.92 -5.23 -0.36
N GLN A 51 3.11 -3.94 -0.65
CA GLN A 51 3.93 -3.52 -1.77
C GLN A 51 5.41 -3.79 -1.48
N ALA A 52 6.08 -4.51 -2.39
CA ALA A 52 7.50 -4.84 -2.32
C ALA A 52 8.40 -3.67 -2.78
N GLY A 53 9.71 -3.78 -2.52
CA GLY A 53 10.72 -2.83 -3.03
C GLY A 53 10.69 -1.45 -2.37
N LEU A 54 9.94 -1.26 -1.29
CA LEU A 54 9.80 0.03 -0.60
C LEU A 54 10.99 0.39 0.28
N LEU A 55 11.69 -0.60 0.81
CA LEU A 55 12.76 -0.40 1.77
C LEU A 55 14.09 -0.84 1.17
N ARG A 56 15.12 -0.03 1.42
CA ARG A 56 16.49 -0.42 1.13
C ARG A 56 16.93 -1.45 2.16
N THR A 57 16.84 -2.73 1.83
CA THR A 57 17.58 -3.75 2.54
C THR A 57 19.05 -3.60 2.14
N MET A 58 19.93 -3.25 3.06
CA MET A 58 21.36 -3.43 2.79
C MET A 58 21.58 -4.93 2.63
N LEU A 59 21.98 -5.35 1.42
CA LEU A 59 22.51 -6.69 1.23
C LEU A 59 23.66 -6.85 2.22
N ALA A 60 23.60 -7.88 3.05
CA ALA A 60 24.76 -8.34 3.79
C ALA A 60 25.88 -8.59 2.77
N ALA A 61 26.95 -7.81 2.89
CA ALA A 61 28.21 -8.04 2.20
C ALA A 61 28.97 -9.18 2.89
#